data_AF-A0A369T400-F1
#
_entry.id   AF-A0A369T400-F1
#
_cell.length_a   1.000
_cell.length_b   1.000
_cell.length_c   1.000
_cell.angle_alpha   90.00
_cell.angle_beta   90.00
_cell.angle_gamma   90.00
#
_symmetry.space_group_name_H-M   'P 1'
#
loop_
_entity.id
_entity.type
_entity.pdbx_description
1 polymer ?
#
loop_
_entity_poly.entity_id
_entity_poly.type
_entity_poly.pdbx_seq_one_letter_code
_entity_poly.pdbx_strand_id
1 'polypeptide(L)'
;MRRISLAILIGVALLLATLPLWYRGPAGAMELRGVLKDVGSRTITVATESGDVAIELRGEYSGLKWHEVIGILRAYLGEEVLVRAEYRGRSLVALSLEFPRRGVKFYFIPS
;
A
#
# COMPACT_ATOMS: atom_id res chain seq x y z
N MET A 1 -28.97 40.65 -6.71
CA MET A 1 -27.91 39.74 -7.21
C MET A 1 -27.10 39.12 -6.04
N ARG A 2 -27.74 38.39 -5.10
CA ARG A 2 -27.04 37.76 -3.94
C ARG A 2 -27.49 36.32 -3.63
N ARG A 3 -28.54 35.81 -4.30
CA ARG A 3 -29.14 34.50 -4.00
C ARG A 3 -28.60 33.36 -4.86
N ILE A 4 -28.05 33.67 -6.04
CA ILE A 4 -27.52 32.67 -6.99
C ILE A 4 -26.19 32.09 -6.47
N SER A 5 -25.37 32.93 -5.81
CA SER A 5 -24.08 32.53 -5.25
C SER A 5 -24.19 31.47 -4.15
N LEU A 6 -25.27 31.50 -3.34
CA LEU A 6 -25.46 30.55 -2.25
C LEU A 6 -25.90 29.17 -2.77
N ALA A 7 -26.75 29.13 -3.81
CA ALA A 7 -27.20 27.89 -4.41
C ALA A 7 -26.07 27.13 -5.12
N ILE A 8 -25.15 27.85 -5.76
CA ILE A 8 -23.96 27.26 -6.40
C ILE A 8 -22.99 26.73 -5.35
N LEU A 9 -22.76 27.47 -4.26
CA LEU A 9 -21.90 27.03 -3.14
C LEU A 9 -22.43 25.77 -2.46
N ILE A 10 -23.75 25.67 -2.25
CA ILE A 10 -24.39 24.48 -1.68
C ILE A 10 -24.29 23.29 -2.65
N GLY A 11 -24.49 23.53 -3.95
CA GLY A 11 -24.34 22.50 -4.98
C GLY A 11 -22.92 21.93 -5.06
N VAL A 12 -21.90 22.79 -5.00
CA VAL A 12 -20.49 22.38 -5.00
C VAL A 12 -20.11 21.65 -3.71
N ALA A 13 -20.62 22.11 -2.55
CA ALA A 13 -20.38 21.44 -1.27
C ALA A 13 -21.02 20.03 -1.22
N LEU A 14 -22.23 19.85 -1.77
CA LEU A 14 -22.87 18.53 -1.89
C LEU A 14 -22.14 17.62 -2.88
N LEU A 15 -21.59 18.17 -3.96
CA LEU A 15 -20.77 17.42 -4.91
C LEU A 15 -19.44 16.96 -4.26
N LEU A 16 -18.80 17.82 -3.48
CA LEU A 16 -17.58 17.49 -2.74
C LEU A 16 -17.83 16.50 -1.59
N ALA A 17 -18.99 16.56 -0.94
CA ALA A 17 -19.38 15.65 0.14
C ALA A 17 -19.72 14.22 -0.36
N THR A 18 -19.95 14.04 -1.67
CA THR A 18 -20.15 12.72 -2.27
C THR A 18 -18.86 12.09 -2.79
N LEU A 19 -17.79 12.87 -3.02
CA LEU A 19 -16.48 12.32 -3.42
C LEU A 19 -15.92 11.22 -2.49
N PRO A 20 -16.07 11.29 -1.14
CA PRO A 20 -15.59 10.23 -0.25
C PRO A 20 -16.35 8.90 -0.41
N LEU A 21 -17.54 8.89 -0.99
CA LEU A 21 -18.34 7.67 -1.20
C LEU A 21 -17.89 6.87 -2.42
N TRP A 22 -17.27 7.54 -3.40
CA TRP A 22 -16.75 6.90 -4.61
C TRP A 22 -15.28 6.51 -4.46
N TYR A 23 -14.52 7.23 -3.61
CA TYR A 23 -13.15 6.85 -3.26
C TYR A 23 -13.13 5.88 -2.07
N ARG A 24 -13.88 4.79 -2.19
CA ARG A 24 -13.62 3.60 -1.39
C ARG A 24 -12.39 2.94 -2.01
N GLY A 25 -11.20 3.26 -1.49
CA GLY A 25 -10.02 2.43 -1.72
C GLY A 25 -10.42 0.96 -1.50
N PRO A 26 -9.84 0.00 -2.26
CA PRO A 26 -10.33 -1.38 -2.30
C PRO A 26 -10.59 -1.85 -0.87
N ALA A 27 -11.86 -2.12 -0.58
CA ALA A 27 -12.33 -2.44 0.77
C ALA A 27 -11.62 -3.72 1.23
N GLY A 28 -10.55 -3.57 2.02
CA GLY A 28 -9.69 -4.68 2.43
C GLY A 28 -8.18 -4.38 2.44
N ALA A 29 -7.74 -3.34 1.74
CA ALA A 29 -6.33 -2.94 1.74
C ALA A 29 -6.00 -1.98 2.90
N MET A 30 -4.99 -2.35 3.70
CA MET A 30 -4.37 -1.50 4.71
C MET A 30 -3.02 -0.96 4.22
N GLU A 31 -2.60 0.16 4.79
CA GLU A 31 -1.27 0.71 4.60
C GLU A 31 -0.49 0.58 5.91
N LEU A 32 0.70 -0.02 5.82
CA LEU A 32 1.56 -0.32 6.95
C LEU A 32 2.91 0.35 6.72
N ARG A 33 3.33 1.16 7.69
CA ARG A 33 4.61 1.86 7.68
C ARG A 33 5.52 1.24 8.73
N GLY A 34 6.76 0.98 8.36
CA GLY A 34 7.75 0.46 9.29
C GLY A 34 9.12 0.29 8.67
N VAL A 35 9.96 -0.52 9.31
CA VAL A 35 11.31 -0.85 8.85
C VAL A 35 11.33 -2.28 8.33
N LEU A 36 11.90 -2.49 7.13
CA LEU A 36 12.08 -3.83 6.59
C LEU A 36 13.12 -4.59 7.43
N LYS A 37 12.67 -5.57 8.20
CA LYS A 37 13.48 -6.28 9.19
C LYS A 37 14.05 -7.60 8.65
N ASP A 38 13.24 -8.34 7.89
CA ASP A 38 13.65 -9.63 7.31
C ASP A 38 12.97 -9.88 5.96
N VAL A 39 13.62 -10.67 5.11
CA VAL A 39 13.15 -11.08 3.78
C VAL A 39 13.35 -12.59 3.61
N GLY A 40 12.27 -13.32 3.82
CA GLY A 40 12.18 -14.77 3.60
C GLY A 40 11.98 -15.14 2.12
N SER A 41 11.60 -16.39 1.88
CA SER A 41 11.41 -16.91 0.52
C SER A 41 10.13 -16.38 -0.15
N ARG A 42 9.08 -16.08 0.61
CA ARG A 42 7.77 -15.56 0.14
C ARG A 42 7.12 -14.58 1.11
N THR A 43 7.89 -14.11 2.09
CA THR A 43 7.38 -13.31 3.20
C THR A 43 8.42 -12.26 3.55
N ILE A 44 7.97 -11.07 3.91
CA ILE A 44 8.80 -10.05 4.54
C ILE A 44 8.30 -9.80 5.94
N THR A 45 9.20 -9.38 6.82
CA THR A 45 8.85 -8.89 8.15
C THR A 45 9.11 -7.41 8.21
N VAL A 46 8.08 -6.65 8.57
CA VAL A 46 8.17 -5.20 8.78
C VAL A 46 8.01 -4.92 10.26
N ALA A 47 9.02 -4.29 10.85
CA ALA A 47 8.96 -3.81 12.22
C ALA A 47 8.15 -2.52 12.26
N THR A 48 7.01 -2.55 12.94
CA THR A 48 6.14 -1.39 13.18
C THR A 48 6.17 -0.98 14.64
N GLU A 49 5.58 0.16 14.98
CA GLU A 49 5.43 0.61 16.37
C GLU A 49 4.63 -0.38 17.23
N SER A 50 3.71 -1.13 16.62
CA SER A 50 2.87 -2.15 17.29
C SER A 50 3.53 -3.53 17.36
N GLY A 51 4.72 -3.69 16.79
CA GLY A 51 5.45 -4.95 16.70
C GLY A 51 5.75 -5.38 15.26
N ASP A 52 6.35 -6.56 15.15
CA ASP A 52 6.72 -7.15 13.86
C ASP A 52 5.50 -7.72 13.15
N VAL A 53 5.35 -7.37 11.88
CA VAL A 53 4.27 -7.86 11.01
C VAL A 53 4.85 -8.65 9.85
N ALA A 54 4.42 -9.90 9.72
CA ALA A 54 4.78 -10.76 8.60
C ALA A 54 3.79 -10.56 7.43
N ILE A 55 4.31 -10.31 6.24
CA ILE A 55 3.53 -9.99 5.05
C ILE A 55 3.96 -10.91 3.91
N GLU A 56 3.00 -11.62 3.33
CA GLU A 56 3.24 -12.50 2.20
C GLU A 56 3.40 -11.70 0.91
N LEU A 57 4.35 -12.14 0.08
CA LEU A 57 4.59 -11.64 -1.24
C LEU A 57 4.03 -12.64 -2.27
N ARG A 58 3.00 -12.22 -3.00
CA ARG A 58 2.33 -13.01 -4.03
C ARG A 58 2.14 -12.19 -5.30
N GLY A 59 2.09 -12.88 -6.44
CA GLY A 59 1.83 -12.25 -7.73
C GLY A 59 3.04 -12.20 -8.66
N GLU A 60 2.86 -11.50 -9.77
CA GLU A 60 3.91 -11.16 -10.73
C GLU A 60 4.52 -9.79 -10.45
N TYR A 61 5.79 -9.61 -10.87
CA TYR A 61 6.64 -8.49 -10.46
C TYR A 61 7.20 -7.71 -11.63
N SER A 62 6.33 -7.07 -12.43
CA SER A 62 6.77 -6.19 -13.52
C SER A 62 7.84 -6.82 -14.45
N GLY A 63 7.77 -8.14 -14.68
CA GLY A 63 8.73 -8.89 -15.50
C GLY A 63 9.99 -9.39 -14.78
N LEU A 64 10.19 -9.09 -13.50
CA LEU A 64 11.31 -9.60 -12.70
C LEU A 64 11.08 -11.04 -12.24
N LYS A 65 12.16 -11.82 -12.21
CA LYS A 65 12.14 -13.14 -11.59
C LYS A 65 12.11 -13.01 -10.09
N TRP A 66 11.50 -14.00 -9.45
CA TRP A 66 11.30 -13.98 -8.00
C TRP A 66 12.60 -13.83 -7.19
N HIS A 67 13.68 -14.50 -7.61
CA HIS A 67 14.97 -14.39 -6.93
C HIS A 67 15.57 -12.98 -7.03
N GLU A 68 15.32 -12.24 -8.11
CA GLU A 68 15.80 -10.87 -8.28
C GLU A 68 15.09 -9.94 -7.31
N VAL A 69 13.77 -10.09 -7.18
CA VAL A 69 12.96 -9.34 -6.21
C VAL A 69 13.48 -9.56 -4.80
N ILE A 70 13.72 -10.82 -4.40
CA ILE A 70 14.28 -11.13 -3.08
C ILE A 70 15.67 -10.50 -2.90
N GLY A 71 16.54 -10.56 -3.91
CA GLY A 71 17.86 -9.94 -3.87
C GLY A 71 17.79 -8.43 -3.63
N ILE A 72 16.89 -7.73 -4.35
CA ILE A 72 16.69 -6.29 -4.19
C ILE A 72 16.14 -5.96 -2.80
N LEU A 73 15.10 -6.69 -2.34
CA LEU A 73 14.51 -6.45 -1.02
C LEU A 73 15.53 -6.68 0.10
N ARG A 74 16.40 -7.69 -0.02
CA ARG A 74 17.48 -7.94 0.94
C ARG A 74 18.48 -6.79 1.01
N ALA A 75 18.74 -6.11 -0.10
CA ALA A 75 19.59 -4.93 -0.12
C ALA A 75 18.97 -3.72 0.62
N TYR A 76 17.66 -3.76 0.91
CA TYR A 76 16.93 -2.72 1.63
C TYR A 76 16.58 -3.11 3.08
N LEU A 77 17.21 -4.14 3.63
CA LEU A 77 17.08 -4.45 5.06
C LEU A 77 17.52 -3.23 5.90
N GLY A 78 16.72 -2.91 6.91
CA GLY A 78 16.89 -1.73 7.77
C GLY A 78 16.35 -0.42 7.18
N GLU A 79 15.85 -0.42 5.95
CA GLU A 79 15.23 0.75 5.34
C GLU A 79 13.75 0.88 5.71
N GLU A 80 13.28 2.12 5.70
CA GLU A 80 11.87 2.43 5.83
C GLU A 80 11.08 1.95 4.60
N VAL A 81 9.97 1.26 4.86
CA VAL A 81 9.08 0.72 3.85
C VAL A 81 7.62 1.05 4.17
N LEU A 82 6.91 1.48 3.13
CA LEU A 82 5.46 1.60 3.11
C LEU A 82 4.89 0.40 2.36
N VAL A 83 4.13 -0.42 3.06
CA VAL A 83 3.50 -1.62 2.51
C VAL A 83 2.02 -1.39 2.39
N ARG A 84 1.49 -1.47 1.19
CA ARG A 84 0.05 -1.65 0.99
C ARG A 84 -0.21 -3.15 0.97
N ALA A 85 -1.07 -3.64 1.84
CA ALA A 85 -1.37 -5.06 1.94
C ALA A 85 -2.87 -5.29 2.16
N GLU A 86 -3.36 -6.47 1.80
CA GLU A 86 -4.76 -6.88 1.95
C GLU A 86 -4.82 -8.22 2.67
N TYR A 87 -5.81 -8.38 3.56
CA TYR A 87 -6.08 -9.70 4.14
C TYR A 87 -6.75 -10.62 3.11
N ARG A 88 -6.09 -11.74 2.81
CA ARG A 88 -6.64 -12.82 1.99
C ARG A 88 -6.76 -14.08 2.83
N GLY A 89 -7.98 -14.36 3.28
CA GLY A 89 -8.24 -15.43 4.25
C GLY A 89 -7.63 -15.10 5.60
N ARG A 90 -6.53 -15.77 5.95
CA ARG A 90 -5.79 -15.56 7.22
C ARG A 90 -4.42 -14.90 7.03
N SER A 91 -4.02 -14.62 5.79
CA SER A 91 -2.71 -14.07 5.48
C SER A 91 -2.82 -12.61 5.05
N LEU A 92 -1.87 -11.79 5.48
CA LEU A 92 -1.70 -10.42 4.98
C LEU A 92 -0.81 -10.46 3.73
N VAL A 93 -1.33 -10.06 2.59
CA VAL A 93 -0.66 -10.16 1.28
C VAL A 93 -0.31 -8.76 0.78
N ALA A 94 0.96 -8.53 0.44
CA ALA A 94 1.40 -7.26 -0.13
C ALA A 94 0.77 -7.04 -1.51
N LEU A 95 0.25 -5.82 -1.71
CA LEU A 95 -0.19 -5.25 -2.98
C LEU A 95 0.87 -4.30 -3.56
N SER A 96 1.58 -3.57 -2.69
CA SER A 96 2.72 -2.75 -3.09
C SER A 96 3.72 -2.56 -1.95
N LEU A 97 5.00 -2.42 -2.29
CA LEU A 97 6.06 -1.98 -1.38
C LEU A 97 6.66 -0.69 -1.92
N GLU A 98 6.83 0.31 -1.08
CA GLU A 98 7.45 1.58 -1.45
C GLU A 98 8.57 1.90 -0.45
N PHE A 99 9.74 2.24 -0.96
CA PHE A 99 10.91 2.63 -0.19
C PHE A 99 11.14 4.14 -0.41
N PRO A 100 10.58 5.01 0.44
CA PRO A 100 10.49 6.45 0.16
C PRO A 100 11.85 7.11 -0.03
N ARG A 101 12.85 6.68 0.77
CA ARG A 101 14.23 7.19 0.71
C ARG A 101 14.95 6.82 -0.59
N ARG A 102 14.50 5.77 -1.26
CA ARG A 102 15.10 5.26 -2.51
C ARG A 102 14.29 5.66 -3.74
N GLY A 103 13.05 6.14 -3.56
CA GLY A 103 12.13 6.42 -4.66
C GLY A 103 11.74 5.15 -5.45
N VAL A 104 11.83 3.97 -4.82
CA VAL A 104 11.56 2.68 -5.46
C VAL A 104 10.20 2.17 -5.01
N LYS A 105 9.41 1.69 -5.96
CA LYS A 105 8.09 1.11 -5.70
C LYS A 105 7.88 -0.19 -6.47
N PHE A 106 7.48 -1.22 -5.74
CA PHE A 106 7.13 -2.54 -6.24
C PHE A 106 5.61 -2.70 -6.21
N TYR A 107 5.04 -3.25 -7.27
CA TYR A 107 3.63 -3.63 -7.33
C TYR A 107 3.52 -5.14 -7.43
N PHE A 108 2.57 -5.68 -6.67
CA PHE A 108 2.30 -7.10 -6.54
C PHE A 108 0.95 -7.32 -7.22
N ILE A 109 0.97 -7.80 -8.46
CA ILE A 109 -0.26 -8.05 -9.22
C ILE A 109 -0.79 -9.40 -8.77
N PRO A 110 -1.94 -9.47 -8.07
CA PRO A 110 -2.50 -10.75 -7.69
C PRO A 110 -2.95 -11.48 -8.95
N SER A 111 -2.35 -12.65 -9.20
CA SER A 111 -2.79 -13.62 -10.22
C SER A 111 -4.11 -14.28 -9.83
#